data_AF-A0A1W9TZ37-F1
#
_entry.id   AF-A0A1W9TZ37-F1
#
_cell.length_a   1.000
_cell.length_b   1.000
_cell.length_c   1.000
_cell.angle_alpha   90.00
_cell.angle_beta   90.00
_cell.angle_gamma   90.00
#
_symmetry.space_group_name_H-M   'P 1'
#
loop_
_entity.id
_entity.type
_entity.pdbx_description
1 polymer ?
#
loop_
_entity_poly.entity_id
_entity_poly.type
_entity_poly.pdbx_seq_one_letter_code
_entity_poly.pdbx_strand_id
1 'polypeptide(L)'
;MSKRGLIFTLTLLIIILFSFMALYFGYFLVSPAGIDKKETIFIVKKGAGLRAVANELRRKSLIKSKDLFILCAILKGGTKDVKAGEYSLNQSMSPLRIFNILSTGAIKTYTLTIPEGLTAQQIADLLAKKNLTNMSEFIPLVMDKTLAASYHIDGTNLEGYLFPDTYVISRDTGT
;
A
#
# COMPACT_ATOMS: atom_id res chain seq x y z
N MET A 1 -48.16 13.35 28.91
CA MET A 1 -46.68 13.42 29.02
C MET A 1 -46.24 14.87 28.96
N SER A 2 -45.46 15.36 29.93
CA SER A 2 -44.93 16.72 29.88
C SER A 2 -43.92 16.84 28.73
N LYS A 3 -43.89 17.98 28.01
CA LYS A 3 -42.93 18.23 26.92
C LYS A 3 -41.48 17.96 27.35
N ARG A 4 -41.17 18.17 28.65
CA ARG A 4 -39.89 17.89 29.28
C ARG A 4 -39.55 16.39 29.37
N GLY A 5 -40.52 15.55 29.70
CA GLY A 5 -40.33 14.08 29.73
C GLY A 5 -40.15 13.47 28.33
N LEU A 6 -40.82 14.04 27.32
CA LEU A 6 -40.62 13.63 25.92
C LEU A 6 -39.22 14.01 25.41
N ILE A 7 -38.74 15.22 25.72
CA ILE A 7 -37.38 15.65 25.33
C ILE A 7 -36.33 14.76 26.01
N PHE A 8 -36.48 14.47 27.31
CA PHE A 8 -35.52 13.63 28.03
C PHE A 8 -35.44 12.20 27.47
N THR A 9 -36.60 11.59 27.20
CA THR A 9 -36.67 10.24 26.60
C THR A 9 -36.08 10.21 25.19
N LEU A 10 -36.34 11.22 24.35
CA LEU A 10 -35.77 11.32 23.01
C LEU A 10 -34.23 11.48 23.05
N THR A 11 -33.72 12.35 23.92
CA THR A 11 -32.27 12.53 24.09
C THR A 11 -31.59 11.25 24.57
N LEU A 12 -32.19 10.53 25.52
CA LEU A 12 -31.67 9.25 25.99
C LEU A 12 -31.60 8.21 24.85
N LEU A 13 -32.63 8.15 24.01
CA LEU A 13 -32.70 7.24 22.87
C LEU A 13 -31.63 7.55 21.82
N ILE A 14 -31.38 8.84 21.55
CA ILE A 14 -30.29 9.29 20.66
C ILE A 14 -28.92 8.87 21.21
N ILE A 15 -28.67 9.04 22.51
CA ILE A 15 -27.40 8.65 23.13
C ILE A 15 -27.18 7.13 23.04
N ILE A 16 -28.22 6.33 23.31
CA ILE A 16 -28.14 4.87 23.20
C ILE A 16 -27.84 4.46 21.75
N LEU A 17 -28.53 5.05 20.79
CA LEU A 17 -28.30 4.78 19.37
C LEU A 17 -26.85 5.13 18.96
N PHE A 18 -26.34 6.27 19.40
CA PHE A 18 -24.97 6.70 19.10
C PHE A 18 -23.94 5.77 19.75
N SER A 19 -24.19 5.32 20.98
CA SER A 19 -23.34 4.35 21.67
C SER A 19 -23.28 3.01 20.94
N PHE A 20 -24.43 2.48 20.51
CA PHE A 20 -24.48 1.26 19.70
C PHE A 20 -23.72 1.41 18.38
N MET A 21 -23.88 2.55 17.71
CA MET A 21 -23.17 2.81 16.45
C MET A 21 -21.66 2.92 16.65
N ALA A 22 -21.21 3.57 17.73
CA ALA A 22 -19.80 3.65 18.09
C ALA A 22 -19.20 2.28 18.43
N LEU A 23 -19.93 1.45 19.19
CA LEU A 23 -19.53 0.07 19.50
C LEU A 23 -19.43 -0.78 18.23
N TYR A 24 -20.42 -0.70 17.35
CA TYR A 24 -20.41 -1.42 16.07
C TYR A 24 -19.22 -0.99 15.19
N PHE A 25 -18.93 0.30 15.14
CA PHE A 25 -17.78 0.83 14.42
C PHE A 25 -16.45 0.32 15.02
N GLY A 26 -16.31 0.38 16.34
CA GLY A 26 -15.14 -0.17 17.04
C GLY A 26 -14.95 -1.66 16.77
N TYR A 27 -16.03 -2.44 16.79
CA TYR A 27 -16.01 -3.86 16.44
C TYR A 27 -15.55 -4.08 14.99
N PHE A 28 -16.07 -3.30 14.03
CA PHE A 28 -15.65 -3.39 12.63
C PHE A 28 -14.15 -3.12 12.44
N LEU A 29 -13.58 -2.15 13.16
CA LEU A 29 -12.16 -1.80 13.02
C LEU A 29 -11.21 -2.93 13.40
N VAL A 30 -11.64 -3.80 14.31
CA VAL A 30 -10.85 -4.93 14.83
C VAL A 30 -11.25 -6.25 14.16
N SER A 31 -12.49 -6.37 13.67
CA SER A 31 -13.00 -7.57 13.01
C SER A 31 -12.40 -7.74 11.61
N PRO A 32 -11.62 -8.81 11.36
CA PRO A 32 -11.09 -9.10 10.03
C PRO A 32 -12.20 -9.38 9.02
N ALA A 33 -11.89 -9.19 7.73
CA ALA A 33 -12.82 -9.51 6.65
C ALA A 33 -13.07 -11.02 6.50
N GLY A 34 -12.04 -11.83 6.81
CA GLY A 34 -12.10 -13.29 6.79
C GLY A 34 -11.00 -13.92 7.65
N ILE A 35 -10.85 -15.23 7.56
CA ILE A 35 -9.80 -15.98 8.28
C ILE A 35 -8.61 -16.33 7.39
N ASP A 36 -8.72 -16.05 6.07
CA ASP A 36 -7.67 -16.38 5.12
C ASP A 36 -6.42 -15.52 5.35
N LYS A 37 -5.31 -16.21 5.57
CA LYS A 37 -3.98 -15.62 5.78
C LYS A 37 -3.19 -15.49 4.48
N LYS A 38 -3.73 -15.96 3.35
CA LYS A 38 -3.10 -15.88 2.05
C LYS A 38 -2.81 -14.42 1.68
N GLU A 39 -1.55 -14.16 1.40
CA GLU A 39 -1.11 -12.85 0.94
C GLU A 39 -1.75 -12.52 -0.42
N THR A 40 -2.39 -11.36 -0.46
CA THR A 40 -3.02 -10.76 -1.63
C THR A 40 -2.28 -9.47 -1.93
N ILE A 41 -1.70 -9.39 -3.13
CA ILE A 41 -1.05 -8.18 -3.60
C ILE A 41 -2.10 -7.11 -3.90
N PHE A 42 -1.96 -5.98 -3.23
CA PHE A 42 -2.82 -4.81 -3.38
C PHE A 42 -2.00 -3.62 -3.86
N ILE A 43 -2.40 -3.01 -4.98
CA ILE A 43 -1.64 -1.93 -5.62
C ILE A 43 -2.41 -0.64 -5.45
N VAL A 44 -1.80 0.35 -4.82
CA VAL A 44 -2.34 1.72 -4.76
C VAL A 44 -1.63 2.55 -5.81
N LYS A 45 -2.36 2.95 -6.85
CA LYS A 45 -1.82 3.83 -7.90
C LYS A 45 -1.54 5.23 -7.34
N LYS A 46 -0.52 5.89 -7.90
CA LYS A 46 -0.22 7.30 -7.59
C LYS A 46 -1.42 8.18 -7.91
N GLY A 47 -1.83 9.01 -6.94
CA GLY A 47 -3.01 9.86 -7.06
C GLY A 47 -4.36 9.17 -6.88
N ALA A 48 -4.40 7.87 -6.52
CA ALA A 48 -5.65 7.18 -6.23
C ALA A 48 -6.37 7.82 -5.03
N GLY A 49 -7.63 8.20 -5.20
CA GLY A 49 -8.44 8.74 -4.11
C GLY A 49 -8.86 7.66 -3.10
N LEU A 50 -9.03 8.05 -1.82
CA LEU A 50 -9.44 7.16 -0.73
C LEU A 50 -10.66 6.29 -1.07
N ARG A 51 -11.67 6.85 -1.75
CA ARG A 51 -12.87 6.11 -2.17
C ARG A 51 -12.56 4.99 -3.15
N ALA A 52 -11.66 5.24 -4.11
CA ALA A 52 -11.25 4.22 -5.08
C ALA A 52 -10.50 3.08 -4.40
N VAL A 53 -9.58 3.42 -3.49
CA VAL A 53 -8.84 2.46 -2.67
C VAL A 53 -9.78 1.62 -1.81
N ALA A 54 -10.71 2.24 -1.10
CA ALA A 54 -11.71 1.53 -0.27
C ALA A 54 -12.62 0.61 -1.11
N ASN A 55 -13.03 1.06 -2.30
CA ASN A 55 -13.80 0.24 -3.22
C ASN A 55 -13.02 -0.99 -3.68
N GLU A 56 -11.72 -0.84 -3.98
CA GLU A 56 -10.88 -1.94 -4.42
C GLU A 56 -10.57 -2.92 -3.28
N LEU A 57 -10.29 -2.43 -2.08
CA LEU A 57 -10.13 -3.26 -0.87
C LEU A 57 -11.36 -4.14 -0.64
N ARG A 58 -12.56 -3.56 -0.75
CA ARG A 58 -13.83 -4.30 -0.62
C ARG A 58 -14.01 -5.32 -1.74
N ARG A 59 -13.71 -4.95 -2.99
CA ARG A 59 -13.76 -5.86 -4.15
C ARG A 59 -12.86 -7.08 -3.98
N LYS A 60 -11.69 -6.90 -3.36
CA LYS A 60 -10.76 -8.01 -3.04
C LYS A 60 -11.08 -8.72 -1.72
N SER A 61 -12.23 -8.42 -1.10
CA SER A 61 -12.67 -8.99 0.19
C SER A 61 -11.68 -8.77 1.33
N LEU A 62 -10.86 -7.71 1.26
CA LEU A 62 -9.91 -7.33 2.32
C LEU A 62 -10.59 -6.52 3.43
N ILE A 63 -11.74 -5.91 3.14
CA ILE A 63 -12.59 -5.20 4.10
C ILE A 63 -14.07 -5.53 3.85
N LYS A 64 -14.89 -5.52 4.92
CA LYS A 64 -16.34 -5.79 4.79
C LYS A 64 -17.14 -4.58 4.27
N SER A 65 -16.72 -3.36 4.65
CA SER A 65 -17.43 -2.14 4.29
C SER A 65 -16.46 -1.03 3.88
N LYS A 66 -16.72 -0.44 2.72
CA LYS A 66 -15.98 0.72 2.19
C LYS A 66 -16.25 1.98 3.02
N ASP A 67 -17.49 2.17 3.49
CA ASP A 67 -17.91 3.42 4.11
C ASP A 67 -17.35 3.55 5.52
N LEU A 68 -17.33 2.44 6.26
CA LEU A 68 -16.68 2.36 7.58
C LEU A 68 -15.15 2.52 7.46
N PHE A 69 -14.55 1.99 6.39
CA PHE A 69 -13.12 2.21 6.14
C PHE A 69 -12.80 3.67 5.81
N ILE A 70 -13.63 4.32 4.99
CA ILE A 70 -13.50 5.75 4.69
C ILE A 70 -13.66 6.58 5.96
N LEU A 71 -14.66 6.28 6.79
CA LEU A 71 -14.86 6.95 8.08
C LEU A 71 -13.64 6.78 8.99
N CYS A 72 -13.07 5.58 9.06
CA CYS A 72 -11.83 5.31 9.79
C CYS A 72 -10.68 6.21 9.32
N ALA A 73 -10.48 6.31 8.01
CA ALA A 73 -9.41 7.13 7.44
C ALA A 73 -9.61 8.62 7.75
N ILE A 74 -10.84 9.12 7.66
CA ILE A 74 -11.17 10.52 8.01
C ILE A 74 -10.89 10.80 9.49
N LEU A 75 -11.28 9.89 10.39
CA LEU A 75 -11.09 10.06 11.83
C LEU A 75 -9.61 9.97 12.27
N LYS A 76 -8.76 9.23 11.54
CA LYS A 76 -7.38 8.95 11.96
C LYS A 76 -6.29 9.86 11.38
N GLY A 77 -6.58 10.62 10.32
CA GLY A 77 -5.56 11.49 9.70
C GLY A 77 -5.93 12.07 8.33
N GLY A 78 -7.11 11.73 7.80
CA GLY A 78 -7.69 12.37 6.62
C GLY A 78 -7.43 11.61 5.32
N THR A 79 -7.93 12.14 4.21
CA THR A 79 -7.92 11.50 2.89
C THR A 79 -6.54 11.41 2.22
N LYS A 80 -5.53 12.11 2.75
CA LYS A 80 -4.19 12.23 2.16
C LYS A 80 -3.17 11.20 2.67
N ASP A 81 -3.54 10.39 3.64
CA ASP A 81 -2.57 9.49 4.28
C ASP A 81 -2.28 8.23 3.47
N VAL A 82 -3.18 7.82 2.58
CA VAL A 82 -2.97 6.59 1.79
C VAL A 82 -1.85 6.82 0.79
N LYS A 83 -0.71 6.16 1.02
CA LYS A 83 0.45 6.25 0.13
C LYS A 83 0.28 5.31 -1.06
N ALA A 84 0.87 5.70 -2.18
CA ALA A 84 0.95 4.84 -3.36
C ALA A 84 2.01 3.76 -3.15
N GLY A 85 1.78 2.57 -3.71
CA GLY A 85 2.71 1.45 -3.59
C GLY A 85 2.03 0.09 -3.67
N GLU A 86 2.86 -0.95 -3.71
CA GLU A 86 2.45 -2.35 -3.65
C GLU A 86 2.42 -2.81 -2.19
N TYR A 87 1.31 -3.41 -1.75
CA TYR A 87 1.12 -3.86 -0.37
C TYR A 87 0.79 -5.36 -0.33
N SER A 88 1.34 -6.05 0.65
CA SER A 88 0.92 -7.42 0.97
C SER A 88 -0.14 -7.41 2.06
N LEU A 89 -1.39 -7.67 1.69
CA LEU A 89 -2.53 -7.67 2.60
C LEU A 89 -3.16 -9.08 2.64
N ASN A 90 -3.90 -9.39 3.70
CA ASN A 90 -4.70 -10.62 3.74
C ASN A 90 -6.04 -10.37 4.43
N GLN A 91 -6.97 -11.31 4.31
CA GLN A 91 -8.34 -11.16 4.84
C GLN A 91 -8.38 -11.24 6.38
N SER A 92 -7.39 -11.89 6.99
CA SER A 92 -7.22 -11.98 8.45
C SER A 92 -6.74 -10.68 9.09
N MET A 93 -6.31 -9.69 8.30
CA MET A 93 -5.97 -8.36 8.81
C MET A 93 -7.24 -7.58 9.16
N SER A 94 -7.18 -6.86 10.27
CA SER A 94 -8.24 -5.93 10.64
C SER A 94 -8.22 -4.69 9.74
N PRO A 95 -9.39 -4.06 9.47
CA PRO A 95 -9.44 -2.82 8.69
C PRO A 95 -8.53 -1.72 9.22
N LEU A 96 -8.40 -1.63 10.55
CA LEU A 96 -7.48 -0.70 11.20
C LEU A 96 -6.01 -1.00 10.86
N ARG A 97 -5.61 -2.27 10.86
CA ARG A 97 -4.25 -2.67 10.49
C ARG A 97 -3.96 -2.38 9.02
N ILE A 98 -4.92 -2.68 8.14
CA ILE A 98 -4.81 -2.34 6.71
C ILE A 98 -4.64 -0.83 6.54
N PHE A 99 -5.45 -0.02 7.21
CA PHE A 99 -5.31 1.43 7.15
C PHE A 99 -3.92 1.90 7.60
N ASN A 100 -3.41 1.37 8.72
CA ASN A 100 -2.07 1.72 9.20
C ASN A 100 -0.96 1.34 8.21
N ILE A 101 -1.06 0.18 7.54
CA ILE A 101 -0.08 -0.25 6.51
C ILE A 101 -0.08 0.74 5.34
N LEU A 102 -1.28 1.11 4.88
CA LEU A 102 -1.46 2.05 3.79
C LEU A 102 -1.01 3.47 4.15
N SER A 103 -1.25 3.90 5.40
CA SER A 103 -0.90 5.25 5.86
C SER A 103 0.60 5.44 6.12
N THR A 104 1.23 4.44 6.73
CA THR A 104 2.67 4.45 6.97
C THR A 104 3.46 4.29 5.68
N GLY A 105 2.89 3.62 4.67
CA GLY A 105 3.61 3.26 3.45
C GLY A 105 4.52 2.07 3.67
N ALA A 106 4.07 1.07 4.43
CA ALA A 106 4.75 -0.21 4.57
C ALA A 106 4.59 -1.03 3.27
N ILE A 107 5.20 -0.52 2.20
CA ILE A 107 5.19 -1.08 0.86
C ILE A 107 5.98 -2.38 0.87
N LYS A 108 5.53 -3.37 0.08
CA LYS A 108 6.22 -4.62 -0.14
C LYS A 108 7.54 -4.34 -0.84
N THR A 109 8.64 -4.71 -0.18
CA THR A 109 9.98 -4.63 -0.74
C THR A 109 10.48 -6.01 -1.13
N TYR A 110 11.41 -6.01 -2.07
CA TYR A 110 12.05 -7.19 -2.63
C TYR A 110 13.56 -7.04 -2.44
N THR A 111 14.17 -8.09 -1.90
CA THR A 111 15.61 -8.15 -1.74
C THR A 111 16.24 -8.72 -3.02
N LEU A 112 17.19 -7.97 -3.58
CA LEU A 112 17.98 -8.34 -4.74
C LEU A 112 19.46 -8.27 -4.36
N THR A 113 20.15 -9.40 -4.38
CA THR A 113 21.59 -9.45 -4.21
C THR A 113 22.24 -9.47 -5.59
N ILE A 114 23.18 -8.56 -5.80
CA ILE A 114 24.03 -8.50 -7.00
C ILE A 114 25.45 -8.92 -6.57
N PRO A 115 25.84 -10.18 -6.82
CA PRO A 115 27.22 -10.62 -6.66
C PRO A 115 28.24 -9.84 -7.49
N GLU A 116 29.49 -9.83 -7.02
CA GLU A 116 30.61 -9.30 -7.80
C GLU A 116 30.80 -10.08 -9.11
N GLY A 117 31.26 -9.38 -10.15
CA GLY A 117 31.59 -9.98 -11.45
C GLY A 117 30.40 -10.28 -12.36
N LEU A 118 29.18 -9.89 -11.99
CA LEU A 118 28.03 -9.96 -12.89
C LEU A 118 28.06 -8.87 -13.95
N THR A 119 27.71 -9.25 -15.19
CA THR A 119 27.47 -8.29 -16.27
C THR A 119 26.08 -7.68 -16.16
N ALA A 120 25.83 -6.52 -16.78
CA ALA A 120 24.50 -5.92 -16.73
C ALA A 120 23.41 -6.80 -17.36
N GLN A 121 23.76 -7.64 -18.35
CA GLN A 121 22.83 -8.63 -18.90
C GLN A 121 22.39 -9.65 -17.84
N GLN A 122 23.35 -10.16 -17.05
CA GLN A 122 23.03 -11.11 -15.98
C GLN A 122 22.24 -10.46 -14.85
N ILE A 123 22.52 -9.18 -14.56
CA ILE A 123 21.73 -8.38 -13.61
C ILE A 123 20.30 -8.20 -14.14
N ALA A 124 20.13 -7.91 -15.42
CA ALA A 124 18.82 -7.79 -16.06
C ALA A 124 18.03 -9.09 -15.96
N ASP A 125 18.67 -10.25 -16.17
CA ASP A 125 18.03 -11.55 -16.01
C ASP A 125 17.61 -11.82 -14.56
N LEU A 126 18.42 -11.44 -13.58
CA LEU A 126 18.07 -11.55 -12.16
C LEU A 126 16.85 -10.68 -11.80
N LEU A 127 16.81 -9.45 -12.33
CA LEU A 127 15.68 -8.54 -12.17
C LEU A 127 14.41 -9.08 -12.82
N ALA A 128 14.52 -9.63 -14.03
CA ALA A 128 13.40 -10.22 -14.77
C ALA A 128 12.83 -11.46 -14.06
N LYS A 129 13.70 -12.35 -13.55
CA LYS A 129 13.27 -13.54 -12.78
C LYS A 129 12.47 -13.19 -11.53
N LYS A 130 12.76 -12.06 -10.90
CA LYS A 130 12.01 -11.55 -9.73
C LYS A 130 10.82 -10.66 -10.13
N ASN A 131 10.54 -10.51 -11.42
CA ASN A 131 9.51 -9.63 -11.98
C ASN A 131 9.67 -8.17 -11.51
N LEU A 132 10.90 -7.68 -11.30
CA LEU A 132 11.15 -6.33 -10.80
C LEU A 132 11.22 -5.30 -11.93
N THR A 133 11.83 -5.67 -13.05
CA THR A 133 11.81 -4.91 -14.31
C THR A 133 12.10 -5.86 -15.47
N ASN A 134 11.89 -5.39 -16.70
CA ASN A 134 12.19 -6.13 -17.92
C ASN A 134 13.58 -5.77 -18.44
N MET A 135 14.25 -6.74 -19.07
CA MET A 135 15.55 -6.53 -19.72
C MET A 135 15.50 -5.40 -20.77
N SER A 136 14.36 -5.28 -21.48
CA SER A 136 14.12 -4.25 -22.49
C SER A 136 14.05 -2.82 -21.95
N GLU A 137 13.79 -2.65 -20.65
CA GLU A 137 13.78 -1.35 -19.99
C GLU A 137 15.12 -1.07 -19.30
N PHE A 138 15.70 -2.09 -18.67
CA PHE A 138 16.92 -1.95 -17.88
C PHE A 138 18.19 -1.75 -18.74
N ILE A 139 18.39 -2.57 -19.78
CA ILE A 139 19.63 -2.54 -20.58
C ILE A 139 19.84 -1.19 -21.29
N PRO A 140 18.81 -0.58 -21.91
CA PRO A 140 18.97 0.75 -22.50
C PRO A 140 19.42 1.81 -21.48
N LEU A 141 18.93 1.75 -20.25
CA LEU A 141 19.33 2.67 -19.18
C LEU A 141 20.79 2.47 -18.76
N VAL A 142 21.23 1.21 -18.63
CA VAL A 142 22.64 0.93 -18.32
C VAL A 142 23.55 1.44 -19.44
N MET A 143 23.12 1.29 -20.70
CA MET A 143 23.88 1.72 -21.88
C MET A 143 23.74 3.23 -22.18
N ASP A 144 22.91 3.97 -21.43
CA ASP A 144 22.67 5.38 -21.66
C ASP A 144 23.84 6.23 -21.15
N LYS A 145 24.57 6.83 -22.09
CA LYS A 145 25.68 7.73 -21.81
C LYS A 145 25.24 9.00 -21.09
N THR A 146 24.06 9.52 -21.36
CA THR A 146 23.55 10.73 -20.70
C THR A 146 23.24 10.46 -19.23
N LEU A 147 22.71 9.27 -18.93
CA LEU A 147 22.49 8.82 -17.57
C LEU A 147 23.82 8.61 -16.84
N ALA A 148 24.81 7.95 -17.46
CA ALA A 148 26.15 7.80 -16.90
C ALA A 148 26.80 9.16 -16.57
N ALA A 149 26.71 10.12 -17.49
CA ALA A 149 27.22 11.48 -17.26
C ALA A 149 26.50 12.19 -16.10
N SER A 150 25.19 11.96 -15.91
CA SER A 150 24.43 12.54 -14.79
C SER A 150 24.89 12.04 -13.41
N TYR A 151 25.52 10.87 -13.35
CA TYR A 151 26.12 10.31 -12.15
C TYR A 151 27.63 10.60 -12.03
N HIS A 152 28.17 11.49 -12.88
CA HIS A 152 29.60 11.83 -12.92
C HIS A 152 30.52 10.61 -13.16
N ILE A 153 30.06 9.68 -13.99
CA ILE A 153 30.84 8.51 -14.39
C ILE A 153 31.63 8.83 -15.66
N ASP A 154 32.94 8.63 -15.62
CA ASP A 154 33.85 8.87 -16.75
C ASP A 154 33.71 7.83 -17.88
N GLY A 155 33.06 6.70 -17.60
CA GLY A 155 32.75 5.65 -18.56
C GLY A 155 31.73 6.06 -19.63
N THR A 156 31.64 5.29 -20.71
CA THR A 156 30.65 5.49 -21.78
C THR A 156 29.24 5.06 -21.39
N ASN A 157 29.12 4.21 -20.35
CA ASN A 157 27.89 3.63 -19.85
C ASN A 157 28.05 3.26 -18.36
N LEU A 158 27.04 2.61 -17.78
CA LEU A 158 27.00 2.17 -16.39
C LEU A 158 27.51 0.73 -16.18
N GLU A 159 28.03 0.05 -17.22
CA GLU A 159 28.57 -1.30 -17.11
C GLU A 159 29.79 -1.30 -16.18
N GLY A 160 29.82 -2.22 -15.20
CA GLY A 160 30.90 -2.29 -14.21
C GLY A 160 30.83 -1.22 -13.10
N TYR A 161 29.89 -0.28 -13.16
CA TYR A 161 29.63 0.72 -12.11
C TYR A 161 28.46 0.34 -11.18
N LEU A 162 27.76 -0.76 -11.49
CA LEU A 162 26.73 -1.32 -10.63
C LEU A 162 27.41 -2.01 -9.43
N PHE A 163 27.40 -1.33 -8.29
CA PHE A 163 28.08 -1.82 -7.09
C PHE A 163 27.47 -3.17 -6.62
N PRO A 164 28.31 -4.15 -6.26
CA PRO A 164 27.82 -5.43 -5.78
C PRO A 164 27.33 -5.31 -4.33
N ASP A 165 26.02 -5.40 -4.13
CA ASP A 165 25.42 -5.38 -2.80
C ASP A 165 24.03 -6.05 -2.80
N THR A 166 23.42 -6.13 -1.63
CA THR A 166 22.04 -6.53 -1.41
C THR A 166 21.14 -5.30 -1.32
N TYR A 167 20.39 -5.06 -2.39
CA TYR A 167 19.46 -3.95 -2.53
C TYR A 167 18.06 -4.33 -2.05
N VAL A 168 17.42 -3.39 -1.35
CA VAL A 168 16.00 -3.48 -0.98
C VAL A 168 15.22 -2.56 -1.90
N ILE A 169 14.45 -3.14 -2.82
CA ILE A 169 13.74 -2.39 -3.85
C ILE A 169 12.23 -2.59 -3.74
N SER A 170 11.46 -1.54 -4.01
CA SER A 170 10.01 -1.60 -4.13
C SER A 170 9.63 -1.48 -5.60
N ARG A 171 8.59 -2.19 -6.04
CA ARG A 171 8.10 -2.06 -7.42
C ARG A 171 7.43 -0.69 -7.58
N ASP A 172 7.79 0.03 -8.65
CA ASP A 172 7.06 1.24 -9.00
C ASP A 172 5.63 0.89 -9.43
N THR A 173 4.68 1.66 -8.92
CA THR A 173 3.24 1.49 -9.19
C THR A 173 2.69 2.60 -10.07
N GLY A 174 3.57 3.44 -10.65
CA GLY A 174 3.24 4.54 -11.54
C GLY A 174 3.96 4.50 -12.89
N THR A 175 3.31 3.90 -13.88
CA THR A 175 3.26 4.40 -15.26
C THR A 175 1.80 4.49 -15.70
#